data_AF-A0ABD7UAP6-F1
#
_entry.id   AF-A0ABD7UAP6-F1
#
_cell.length_a   1.000
_cell.length_b   1.000
_cell.length_c   1.000
_cell.angle_alpha   90.00
_cell.angle_beta   90.00
_cell.angle_gamma   90.00
#
_symmetry.space_group_name_H-M   'P 1'
#
loop_
_entity.id
_entity.type
_entity.pdbx_description
1 polymer ?
#
loop_
_entity_poly.entity_id
_entity_poly.type
_entity_poly.pdbx_seq_one_letter_code
_entity_poly.pdbx_strand_id
1 'polypeptide(L)'
;MENQNEATCVVLSREELFDLYGSWFGNTATPADMVCWCDRQIEKYEEWIKNCKELKLENQKKLLKDIPTDILQAILDSSTN
;
A
#
# COMPACT_ATOMS: atom_id res chain seq x y z
N MET A 1 34.29 11.73 18.47
CA MET A 1 32.89 11.83 17.99
C MET A 1 32.31 10.43 18.19
N GLU A 2 31.82 10.16 19.39
CA GLU A 2 31.21 8.89 19.74
C GLU A 2 29.74 8.96 19.31
N ASN A 3 29.38 8.18 18.29
CA ASN A 3 27.99 8.05 17.87
C ASN A 3 27.29 7.09 18.83
N GLN A 4 26.85 7.64 19.97
CA GLN A 4 25.90 6.99 20.87
C GLN A 4 24.51 7.10 20.24
N ASN A 5 24.22 6.23 19.29
CA ASN A 5 22.86 5.81 18.97
C ASN A 5 22.89 4.28 18.94
N GLU A 6 23.17 3.66 20.09
CA GLU A 6 22.64 2.33 20.36
C GLU A 6 21.12 2.50 20.45
N ALA A 7 20.47 2.50 19.30
CA ALA A 7 19.05 2.26 19.23
C ALA A 7 18.85 0.89 19.86
N THR A 8 18.36 0.87 21.10
CA THR A 8 17.89 -0.33 21.77
C THR A 8 16.97 -1.01 20.78
N CYS A 9 17.45 -2.09 20.15
CA CYS A 9 16.70 -2.82 19.15
C CYS A 9 15.53 -3.45 19.92
N VAL A 10 14.37 -2.78 19.89
CA VAL A 10 13.15 -3.31 20.48
C VAL A 10 12.86 -4.60 19.72
N VAL A 11 13.14 -5.74 20.36
CA VAL A 11 12.87 -7.05 19.79
C VAL A 11 11.36 -7.23 19.83
N LEU A 12 10.71 -6.89 18.71
CA LEU A 12 9.28 -7.10 18.52
C LEU A 12 8.96 -8.60 18.58
N SER A 13 7.78 -8.94 19.12
CA SER A 13 7.25 -10.29 19.10
C SER A 13 6.90 -10.73 17.67
N ARG A 14 6.73 -12.04 17.48
CA ARG A 14 6.32 -12.59 16.18
C ARG A 14 4.96 -12.06 15.71
N GLU A 15 4.04 -11.86 16.64
CA GLU A 15 2.71 -11.33 16.36
C GLU A 15 2.82 -9.87 15.89
N GLU A 16 3.57 -9.03 16.62
CA GLU A 16 3.81 -7.65 16.21
C GLU A 16 4.51 -7.55 14.84
N LEU A 17 5.51 -8.39 14.58
CA LEU A 17 6.17 -8.45 13.26
C LEU A 17 5.19 -8.84 12.15
N PHE A 18 4.33 -9.82 12.42
CA PHE A 18 3.32 -10.24 11.46
C PHE A 18 2.28 -9.15 11.21
N ASP A 19 1.87 -8.41 12.23
CA ASP A 19 0.93 -7.29 12.07
C ASP A 19 1.54 -6.12 11.29
N LEU A 20 2.81 -5.81 11.56
CA LEU A 20 3.52 -4.70 10.90
C LEU A 20 3.90 -5.01 9.46
N TYR A 21 4.44 -6.20 9.21
CA TYR A 21 5.04 -6.54 7.92
C TYR A 21 4.27 -7.62 7.17
N GLY A 22 3.30 -8.31 7.78
CA GLY A 22 2.63 -9.47 7.17
C GLY A 22 3.50 -10.74 7.17
N SER A 23 4.63 -10.72 7.87
CA SER A 23 5.53 -11.86 8.03
C SER A 23 6.35 -11.75 9.30
N TRP A 24 6.80 -12.89 9.82
CA TRP A 24 7.79 -12.95 10.87
C TRP A 24 8.98 -13.78 10.37
N PHE A 25 10.18 -13.25 10.53
CA PHE A 25 11.39 -13.94 10.12
C PHE A 25 11.88 -14.85 11.25
N GLY A 26 12.29 -16.07 10.90
CA GLY A 26 12.90 -16.99 11.87
C GLY A 26 14.25 -16.46 12.38
N ASN A 27 14.70 -16.95 13.53
CA ASN A 27 15.96 -16.53 14.16
C ASN A 27 17.22 -16.81 13.30
N THR A 28 17.09 -17.63 12.26
CA THR A 28 18.16 -17.96 11.30
C THR A 28 18.06 -17.19 9.98
N ALA A 29 17.06 -16.33 9.82
CA ALA A 29 16.91 -15.53 8.61
C ALA A 29 18.06 -14.51 8.52
N THR A 30 18.74 -14.50 7.39
CA THR A 30 19.81 -13.54 7.15
C THR A 30 19.21 -12.20 6.68
N PRO A 31 19.95 -11.08 6.78
CA PRO A 31 19.54 -9.82 6.18
C PRO A 31 19.25 -9.94 4.68
N ALA A 32 19.96 -10.81 3.95
CA ALA A 32 19.71 -11.06 2.54
C ALA A 32 18.35 -11.72 2.28
N ASP A 33 17.93 -12.65 3.14
CA ASP A 33 16.60 -13.28 3.06
C ASP A 33 15.49 -12.24 3.27
N MET A 34 15.69 -11.33 4.24
CA MET A 34 14.73 -10.26 4.53
C MET A 34 14.61 -9.27 3.37
N VAL A 35 15.73 -8.82 2.81
CA VAL A 35 15.73 -7.92 1.64
C VAL A 35 15.05 -8.59 0.45
N CYS A 36 15.40 -9.84 0.12
CA CYS A 36 14.78 -10.57 -0.99
C CYS A 36 13.27 -10.74 -0.78
N TRP A 37 12.82 -10.97 0.45
CA TRP A 37 11.41 -11.03 0.78
C TRP A 37 10.73 -9.67 0.58
N CYS A 38 11.34 -8.58 1.05
CA CYS A 38 10.82 -7.22 0.89
C CYS A 38 10.66 -6.86 -0.60
N ASP A 39 11.68 -7.10 -1.43
CA ASP A 39 11.63 -6.82 -2.87
C ASP A 39 10.45 -7.53 -3.53
N ARG A 40 10.23 -8.81 -3.19
CA ARG A 40 9.10 -9.61 -3.71
C ARG A 40 7.74 -9.09 -3.24
N GLN A 41 7.63 -8.62 -2.00
CA GLN A 41 6.38 -8.04 -1.52
C GLN A 41 6.09 -6.72 -2.20
N ILE A 42 7.10 -5.85 -2.33
CA ILE A 42 6.97 -4.55 -3.00
C ILE A 42 6.48 -4.75 -4.43
N GLU A 43 7.11 -5.63 -5.20
CA GLU A 43 6.70 -5.94 -6.58
C GLU A 43 5.22 -6.38 -6.65
N LYS A 44 4.80 -7.28 -5.75
CA LYS A 44 3.40 -7.74 -5.67
C LYS A 44 2.44 -6.60 -5.34
N TYR A 45 2.77 -5.75 -4.37
CA TYR A 45 1.90 -4.64 -3.98
C TYR A 45 1.81 -3.58 -5.06
N GLU A 46 2.91 -3.30 -5.77
CA GLU A 46 2.90 -2.38 -6.91
C GLU A 46 1.96 -2.89 -8.03
N GLU A 47 2.04 -4.18 -8.37
CA GLU A 47 1.13 -4.80 -9.33
C GLU A 47 -0.33 -4.77 -8.83
N TRP A 48 -0.55 -5.11 -7.56
CA TRP A 48 -1.89 -5.08 -6.96
C TRP A 48 -2.49 -3.67 -6.98
N ILE A 49 -1.72 -2.64 -6.60
CA ILE A 49 -2.13 -1.23 -6.63
C ILE A 49 -2.50 -0.82 -8.06
N LYS A 50 -1.69 -1.22 -9.06
CA LYS A 50 -2.00 -0.96 -10.47
C LYS A 50 -3.35 -1.58 -10.86
N ASN A 51 -3.55 -2.85 -10.53
CA ASN A 51 -4.80 -3.56 -10.84
C ASN A 51 -6.02 -2.92 -10.15
N CYS A 52 -5.88 -2.48 -8.90
CA CYS A 52 -6.93 -1.75 -8.19
C CYS A 52 -7.28 -0.41 -8.85
N LYS A 53 -6.27 0.34 -9.33
CA LYS A 53 -6.48 1.60 -10.05
C LYS A 53 -7.22 1.37 -11.36
N GLU A 54 -6.83 0.35 -12.14
CA GLU A 54 -7.49 -0.02 -13.39
C GLU A 54 -8.94 -0.47 -13.15
N LEU A 55 -9.16 -1.33 -12.17
CA LEU A 55 -10.51 -1.79 -11.79
C LEU A 55 -11.41 -0.62 -11.36
N LYS A 56 -10.87 0.31 -10.56
CA LYS A 56 -11.60 1.51 -10.14
C LYS A 56 -12.00 2.36 -11.35
N LEU A 57 -11.06 2.62 -12.27
CA LEU A 57 -11.31 3.44 -13.45
C LEU A 57 -12.38 2.81 -14.35
N GLU A 58 -12.30 1.50 -14.60
CA GLU A 58 -13.28 0.78 -15.41
C GLU A 58 -14.69 0.82 -14.80
N ASN A 59 -14.80 0.70 -13.47
CA ASN A 59 -16.09 0.80 -12.80
C ASN A 59 -16.62 2.24 -12.76
N GLN A 60 -15.74 3.25 -12.64
CA GLN A 60 -16.14 4.66 -12.75
C GLN A 60 -16.72 4.95 -14.15
N LYS A 61 -16.07 4.48 -15.23
CA LYS A 61 -16.62 4.62 -16.59
C LYS A 61 -18.01 3.99 -16.72
N LYS A 62 -18.22 2.81 -16.14
CA LYS A 62 -19.53 2.13 -16.16
C LYS A 62 -20.58 2.92 -15.38
N LEU A 63 -20.25 3.44 -14.20
CA LEU A 63 -21.16 4.24 -13.38
C LEU A 63 -21.58 5.54 -14.09
N LEU A 64 -20.68 6.16 -14.84
CA LEU A 64 -20.92 7.43 -15.53
C LEU A 64 -21.50 7.26 -16.94
N LYS A 65 -21.50 6.06 -17.51
CA LYS A 65 -21.88 5.79 -18.91
C LYS A 65 -23.29 6.29 -19.26
N ASP A 66 -24.22 6.18 -18.31
CA ASP A 66 -25.62 6.51 -18.53
C ASP A 66 -26.01 7.85 -17.88
N ILE A 67 -25.03 8.61 -17.37
CA ILE A 67 -25.27 9.94 -16.77
C ILE A 67 -25.00 11.00 -17.84
N PRO A 68 -26.02 11.79 -18.23
CA PRO A 68 -25.85 12.94 -19.10
C PRO A 68 -24.82 13.94 -18.55
N THR A 69 -23.94 14.43 -19.43
CA THR A 69 -22.83 15.33 -19.05
C THR A 69 -23.31 16.62 -18.40
N ASP A 70 -24.49 17.12 -18.75
CA ASP A 70 -25.15 18.28 -18.16
C ASP A 70 -25.50 18.07 -16.68
N ILE A 71 -25.90 16.86 -16.28
CA ILE A 71 -26.17 16.52 -14.88
C ILE A 71 -24.86 16.50 -14.08
N LEU A 72 -23.80 15.92 -14.65
CA LEU A 72 -22.48 15.90 -14.00
C LEU A 72 -21.94 17.32 -13.79
N GLN A 73 -22.09 18.20 -14.78
CA GLN A 73 -21.64 19.58 -14.69
C GLN A 73 -22.42 20.37 -13.63
N ALA A 74 -23.75 20.21 -13.57
CA ALA A 74 -24.57 20.86 -12.55
C ALA A 74 -24.20 20.44 -11.10
N ILE A 75 -23.84 19.17 -10.90
CA ILE A 75 -23.37 18.68 -9.58
C ILE A 75 -22.00 19.27 -9.22
N LEU A 76 -21.09 19.39 -10.19
CA LEU A 76 -19.78 20.00 -9.97
C LEU A 76 -19.90 21.49 -9.63
N ASP A 77 -20.69 22.23 -10.41
CA ASP A 77 -20.87 23.69 -10.24
C ASP A 77 -21.58 24.03 -8.92
N SER A 78 -22.45 23.15 -8.43
CA SER A 78 -23.13 23.29 -7.14
C SER A 78 -22.26 22.90 -5.93
N SER A 79 -21.19 22.13 -6.13
CA SER A 79 -20.27 21.71 -5.06
C SER A 79 -19.14 22.71 -4.81
N THR A 80 -18.98 23.72 -5.67
CA THR A 80 -17.96 24.78 -5.58
C THR A 80 -18.46 26.12 -5.00
N ASN A 81 -19.69 26.16 -4.47
CA ASN A 81 -20.28 27.34 -3.80
C ASN A 81 -20.35 27.19 -2.29
#